data_AF-A0A0A6YWP3-F1
#
_entry.id   AF-A0A0A6YWP3-F1
#
_cell.length_a   1.000
_cell.length_b   1.000
_cell.length_c   1.000
_cell.angle_alpha   90.00
_cell.angle_beta   90.00
_cell.angle_gamma   90.00
#
_symmetry.space_group_name_H-M   'P 1'
#
loop_
_entity.id
_entity.type
_entity.pdbx_description
1 polymer ?
#
loop_
_entity_poly.entity_id
_entity_poly.type
_entity_poly.pdbx_seq_one_letter_code
_entity_poly.pdbx_strand_id
1 'polypeptide(L)'
;MGLPDGSDQGTHQTQALLSAAQEMELQRRDYHVERPLLNQEQLEDLGHWGPAAKTHQWRTWFRCSRARAHSLLLQHVPVLGWLPRYPVREWLLGDLLSGLSVAIMQLPQGLAYALLAGLPPMFGLYSSFYPVFIYFLFGTSRHISVGTFAVMSVMVGSVTESLTADKAFVQGLNATADDARVQVAYTLSFLVGLFQVGLGLVHFGFVVTYLSEPLVRSYTTAASVQVLVSQLKQCWRSVPSSLRLCPAPWSRRLWQEWPWYW
;
A
#
# COMPACT_ATOMS: atom_id res chain seq x y z
N MET A 1 2.66 -25.36 57.18
CA MET A 1 3.74 -25.61 56.20
C MET A 1 3.52 -27.02 55.68
N GLY A 2 2.93 -27.14 54.49
CA GLY A 2 2.55 -28.41 53.86
C GLY A 2 2.07 -28.09 52.46
N LEU A 3 2.92 -28.42 51.48
CA LEU A 3 2.85 -28.04 50.07
C LEU A 3 1.71 -28.76 49.36
N PRO A 4 1.05 -28.15 48.36
CA PRO A 4 0.18 -28.90 47.44
C PRO A 4 1.04 -29.78 46.52
N ASP A 5 0.76 -31.08 46.53
CA ASP A 5 1.40 -32.12 45.71
C ASP A 5 1.22 -31.84 44.21
N GLY A 6 2.33 -31.66 43.51
CA GLY A 6 2.40 -31.40 42.07
C GLY A 6 2.37 -32.66 41.20
N SER A 7 1.56 -33.66 41.56
CA SER A 7 1.54 -34.98 40.90
C SER A 7 0.55 -35.12 39.73
N ASP A 8 -0.44 -34.22 39.58
CA ASP A 8 -1.48 -34.34 38.53
C ASP A 8 -1.13 -33.67 37.18
N GLN A 9 -0.12 -32.80 37.14
CA GLN A 9 0.27 -32.10 35.91
C GLN A 9 1.24 -32.90 35.03
N GLY A 10 1.96 -33.87 35.62
CA GLY A 10 2.93 -34.71 34.91
C GLY A 10 2.28 -35.81 34.07
N THR A 11 1.16 -36.38 34.53
CA THR A 11 0.45 -37.52 33.92
C THR A 11 -0.25 -37.16 32.61
N HIS A 12 -0.84 -35.96 32.53
CA HIS A 12 -1.47 -35.47 31.30
C HIS A 12 -0.44 -35.08 30.22
N GLN A 13 0.73 -34.56 30.61
CA GLN A 13 1.80 -34.28 29.65
C GLN A 13 2.51 -35.55 29.17
N THR A 14 2.69 -36.55 30.04
CA THR A 14 3.24 -37.85 29.60
C THR A 14 2.28 -38.58 28.68
N GLN A 15 0.96 -38.56 28.91
CA GLN A 15 -0.02 -39.12 27.97
C GLN A 15 -0.06 -38.37 26.63
N ALA A 16 0.03 -37.04 26.62
CA ALA A 16 0.07 -36.25 25.39
C ALA A 16 1.38 -36.44 24.59
N LEU A 17 2.51 -36.61 25.26
CA LEU A 17 3.79 -36.93 24.62
C LEU A 17 3.84 -38.37 24.12
N LEU A 18 3.21 -39.32 24.82
CA LEU A 18 3.08 -40.71 24.37
C LEU A 18 2.15 -40.82 23.16
N SER A 19 1.03 -40.09 23.12
CA SER A 19 0.16 -40.04 21.94
C SER A 19 0.83 -39.35 20.75
N ALA A 20 1.61 -38.28 20.99
CA ALA A 20 2.40 -37.63 19.94
C ALA A 20 3.55 -38.52 19.44
N ALA A 21 4.19 -39.31 20.32
CA ALA A 21 5.20 -40.30 19.94
C ALA A 21 4.57 -41.46 19.14
N GLN A 22 3.36 -41.91 19.49
CA GLN A 22 2.61 -42.92 18.74
C GLN A 22 2.09 -42.41 17.39
N GLU A 23 1.67 -41.15 17.28
CA GLU A 23 1.32 -40.52 16.00
C GLU A 23 2.54 -40.30 15.10
N MET A 24 3.73 -40.05 15.67
CA MET A 24 4.98 -39.97 14.90
C MET A 24 5.46 -41.33 14.36
N GLU A 25 5.25 -42.42 15.10
CA GLU A 25 5.56 -43.79 14.64
C GLU A 25 4.63 -44.24 13.50
N LEU A 26 3.36 -43.84 13.51
CA LEU A 26 2.37 -44.22 12.48
C LEU A 26 2.61 -43.56 11.11
N GLN A 27 3.52 -42.59 11.02
CA GLN A 27 3.89 -41.94 9.77
C GLN A 27 5.35 -42.19 9.36
N ARG A 28 5.98 -43.22 9.90
CA ARG A 28 7.17 -43.81 9.28
C ARG A 28 6.73 -44.75 8.16
N ARG A 29 6.30 -44.17 7.02
CA ARG A 29 6.15 -44.94 5.80
C ARG A 29 7.53 -45.50 5.46
N ASP A 30 7.74 -46.79 5.72
CA ASP A 30 8.91 -47.50 5.21
C ASP A 30 8.84 -47.51 3.69
N TYR A 31 9.65 -46.64 3.09
CA TYR A 31 9.76 -46.52 1.64
C TYR A 31 10.57 -47.70 1.12
N HIS A 32 9.91 -48.83 0.90
CA HIS A 32 10.50 -49.99 0.25
C HIS A 32 10.39 -49.81 -1.27
N VAL A 33 11.48 -49.37 -1.90
CA VAL A 33 11.56 -49.22 -3.36
C VAL A 33 12.58 -50.21 -3.90
N GLU A 34 12.09 -51.34 -4.41
CA GLU A 34 12.91 -52.23 -5.23
C GLU A 34 12.92 -51.71 -6.66
N ARG A 35 14.07 -51.21 -7.11
CA ARG A 35 14.29 -50.84 -8.51
C ARG A 35 15.62 -51.40 -8.97
N PRO A 36 15.71 -51.91 -10.20
CA PRO A 36 16.98 -52.31 -10.79
C PRO A 36 17.93 -51.10 -10.82
N LEU A 37 19.21 -51.32 -10.53
CA LEU A 37 20.25 -50.30 -10.64
C LEU A 37 20.54 -50.09 -12.12
N LEU A 38 20.03 -48.99 -12.69
CA LEU A 38 20.30 -48.62 -14.08
C LEU A 38 21.43 -47.61 -14.15
N ASN A 39 22.31 -47.80 -15.14
CA ASN A 39 23.29 -46.79 -15.54
C ASN A 39 22.61 -45.64 -16.31
N GLN A 40 23.25 -44.46 -16.34
CA GLN A 40 22.76 -43.26 -17.02
C GLN A 40 22.33 -43.54 -18.47
N GLU A 41 23.11 -44.31 -19.22
CA GLU A 41 22.78 -44.68 -20.60
C GLU A 41 21.53 -45.56 -20.71
N GLN A 42 21.31 -46.48 -19.77
CA GLN A 42 20.13 -47.35 -19.75
C GLN A 42 18.86 -46.58 -19.35
N LEU A 43 19.01 -45.54 -18.53
CA LEU A 43 17.91 -44.65 -18.16
C LEU A 43 17.51 -43.74 -19.33
N GLU A 44 18.46 -43.30 -20.14
CA GLU A 44 18.24 -42.50 -21.35
C GLU A 44 17.62 -43.33 -22.48
N ASP A 45 17.97 -44.60 -22.59
CA ASP A 45 17.34 -45.54 -23.53
C ASP A 45 15.89 -45.87 -23.16
N LEU A 46 15.55 -45.98 -21.86
CA LEU A 46 14.16 -46.18 -21.41
C LEU A 46 13.36 -44.88 -21.38
N GLY A 47 14.03 -43.78 -21.06
CA GLY A 47 13.47 -42.43 -21.02
C GLY A 47 13.62 -41.76 -22.38
N HIS A 48 12.85 -42.21 -23.37
CA HIS A 48 12.71 -41.48 -24.63
C HIS A 48 12.06 -40.11 -24.35
N TRP A 49 12.86 -39.11 -23.95
CA TRP A 49 12.50 -37.71 -23.98
C TRP A 49 12.47 -37.28 -25.45
N GLY A 50 11.39 -37.65 -26.14
CA GLY A 50 11.12 -37.06 -27.44
C GLY A 50 11.11 -35.53 -27.29
N PRO A 51 11.73 -34.77 -28.20
CA PRO A 51 11.59 -33.32 -28.18
C PRO A 51 10.09 -33.05 -28.19
N ALA A 52 9.59 -32.43 -27.12
CA ALA A 52 8.19 -32.05 -27.00
C ALA A 52 7.80 -31.43 -28.33
N ALA A 53 6.82 -32.05 -29.01
CA ALA A 53 6.41 -31.64 -30.34
C ALA A 53 6.29 -30.11 -30.30
N LYS A 54 7.08 -29.42 -31.13
CA LYS A 54 6.97 -27.97 -31.34
C LYS A 54 5.61 -27.73 -31.98
N THR A 55 4.57 -27.85 -31.18
CA THR A 55 3.21 -27.55 -31.57
C THR A 55 3.23 -26.09 -31.98
N HIS A 56 2.60 -25.84 -33.12
CA HIS A 56 2.50 -24.56 -33.81
C HIS A 56 1.67 -23.54 -33.01
N GLN A 57 1.99 -23.35 -31.74
CA GLN A 57 1.27 -22.60 -30.72
C GLN A 57 1.30 -21.08 -30.98
N TRP A 58 2.04 -20.63 -31.98
CA TRP A 58 2.07 -19.24 -32.45
C TRP A 58 0.79 -18.84 -33.19
N ARG A 59 0.05 -19.79 -33.81
CA ARG A 59 -1.20 -19.47 -34.53
C ARG A 59 -2.42 -19.32 -33.60
N THR A 60 -2.34 -19.81 -32.36
CA THR A 60 -3.39 -19.66 -31.34
C THR A 60 -3.20 -18.40 -30.48
N TRP A 61 -2.12 -17.64 -30.68
CA TRP A 61 -1.88 -16.37 -30.01
C TRP A 61 -2.82 -15.26 -30.52
N PHE A 62 -3.15 -15.29 -31.82
CA PHE A 62 -4.02 -14.28 -32.45
C PHE A 62 -5.52 -14.61 -32.45
N ARG A 63 -5.95 -15.75 -31.89
CA ARG A 63 -7.38 -15.96 -31.62
C ARG A 63 -7.71 -15.35 -30.25
N CYS A 64 -8.20 -14.11 -30.27
CA CYS A 64 -8.92 -13.51 -29.16
C CYS A 64 -10.19 -14.33 -28.87
N SER A 65 -10.02 -15.47 -28.19
CA SER A 65 -11.13 -16.21 -27.63
C SER A 65 -11.75 -15.39 -26.50
N ARG A 66 -13.08 -15.27 -26.50
CA ARG A 66 -13.88 -14.61 -25.46
C ARG A 66 -13.48 -15.08 -24.05
N ALA A 67 -13.02 -16.33 -23.93
CA ALA A 67 -12.50 -16.92 -22.69
C ALA A 67 -11.16 -16.31 -22.23
N ARG A 68 -10.27 -15.94 -23.14
CA ARG A 68 -8.97 -15.32 -22.82
C ARG A 68 -9.14 -13.86 -22.44
N ALA A 69 -10.03 -13.14 -23.14
CA ALA A 69 -10.42 -11.79 -22.77
C ALA A 69 -11.10 -11.76 -21.40
N HIS A 70 -11.99 -12.72 -21.11
CA HIS A 70 -12.61 -12.87 -19.79
C HIS A 70 -11.58 -13.20 -18.69
N SER A 71 -10.61 -14.07 -18.97
CA SER A 71 -9.51 -14.37 -18.04
C SER A 71 -8.63 -13.15 -17.75
N LEU A 72 -8.29 -12.37 -18.78
CA LEU A 72 -7.54 -11.11 -18.64
C LEU A 72 -8.33 -10.05 -17.86
N LEU A 73 -9.64 -9.97 -18.11
CA LEU A 73 -10.52 -9.03 -17.41
C LEU A 73 -10.68 -9.40 -15.94
N LEU A 74 -10.81 -10.69 -15.60
CA LEU A 74 -10.80 -11.16 -14.21
C LEU A 74 -9.44 -10.99 -13.53
N GLN A 75 -8.34 -11.00 -14.30
CA GLN A 75 -6.99 -10.77 -13.78
C GLN A 75 -6.71 -9.28 -13.51
N HIS A 76 -7.22 -8.38 -14.36
CA HIS A 76 -7.06 -6.93 -14.19
C HIS A 76 -8.10 -6.29 -13.28
N VAL A 77 -9.29 -6.90 -13.16
CA VAL A 77 -10.38 -6.41 -12.32
C VAL A 77 -10.75 -7.50 -11.30
N PRO A 78 -9.89 -7.71 -10.28
CA PRO A 78 -10.09 -8.77 -9.28
C PRO A 78 -11.39 -8.60 -8.48
N VAL A 79 -11.98 -7.38 -8.46
CA VAL A 79 -13.28 -7.10 -7.84
C VAL A 79 -14.38 -8.03 -8.33
N LEU A 80 -14.39 -8.37 -9.62
CA LEU A 80 -15.42 -9.22 -10.24
C LEU A 80 -15.29 -10.68 -9.81
N GLY A 81 -14.11 -11.11 -9.33
CA GLY A 81 -13.87 -12.46 -8.86
C GLY A 81 -14.31 -12.69 -7.41
N TRP A 82 -14.09 -11.72 -6.53
CA TRP A 82 -14.41 -11.86 -5.10
C TRP A 82 -15.79 -11.33 -4.73
N LEU A 83 -16.28 -10.27 -5.39
CA LEU A 83 -17.56 -9.64 -5.08
C LEU A 83 -18.76 -10.62 -5.12
N PRO A 84 -18.89 -11.53 -6.11
CA PRO A 84 -20.00 -12.49 -6.12
C PRO A 84 -19.90 -13.58 -5.04
N ARG A 85 -18.73 -13.76 -4.41
CA ARG A 85 -18.51 -14.75 -3.33
C ARG A 85 -18.61 -14.12 -1.93
N TYR A 86 -19.03 -12.86 -1.85
CA TYR A 86 -19.00 -12.10 -0.61
C TYR A 86 -20.23 -12.39 0.29
N PRO A 87 -20.03 -12.78 1.57
CA PRO A 87 -21.13 -13.04 2.50
C PRO A 87 -21.76 -11.72 3.00
N VAL A 88 -22.71 -11.19 2.21
CA VAL A 88 -23.36 -9.89 2.46
C VAL A 88 -24.09 -9.79 3.81
N ARG A 89 -24.57 -10.89 4.39
CA ARG A 89 -25.35 -10.81 5.63
C ARG A 89 -24.51 -10.62 6.87
N GLU A 90 -23.31 -11.17 6.88
CA GLU A 90 -22.45 -11.19 8.07
C GLU A 90 -21.47 -10.01 8.07
N TRP A 91 -20.95 -9.63 6.89
CA TRP A 91 -19.81 -8.70 6.81
C TRP A 91 -20.21 -7.28 6.40
N LEU A 92 -21.41 -7.09 5.81
CA LEU A 92 -21.84 -5.78 5.30
C LEU A 92 -21.93 -4.72 6.40
N LEU A 93 -22.44 -5.08 7.58
CA LEU A 93 -22.54 -4.14 8.70
C LEU A 93 -21.15 -3.71 9.22
N GLY A 94 -20.20 -4.65 9.28
CA GLY A 94 -18.82 -4.37 9.69
C GLY A 94 -18.08 -3.53 8.66
N ASP A 95 -18.20 -3.85 7.37
CA ASP A 95 -17.58 -3.09 6.28
C ASP A 95 -18.20 -1.68 6.15
N LEU A 96 -19.51 -1.53 6.40
CA LEU A 96 -20.18 -0.24 6.38
C LEU A 96 -19.75 0.65 7.56
N LEU A 97 -19.74 0.12 8.78
CA LEU A 97 -19.34 0.88 9.96
C LEU A 97 -17.86 1.27 9.93
N SER A 98 -16.99 0.36 9.48
CA SER A 98 -15.56 0.65 9.30
C SER A 98 -15.33 1.67 8.18
N GLY A 99 -15.99 1.52 7.03
CA GLY A 99 -15.92 2.48 5.92
C GLY A 99 -16.43 3.86 6.30
N LEU A 100 -17.56 3.95 7.03
CA LEU A 100 -18.09 5.21 7.54
C LEU A 100 -17.12 5.89 8.52
N SER A 101 -16.52 5.11 9.43
CA SER A 101 -15.54 5.63 10.38
C SER A 101 -14.31 6.20 9.67
N VAL A 102 -13.79 5.48 8.67
CA VAL A 102 -12.68 5.93 7.82
C VAL A 102 -13.06 7.19 7.05
N ALA A 103 -14.26 7.25 6.46
CA ALA A 103 -14.74 8.43 5.74
C ALA A 103 -14.83 9.68 6.64
N ILE A 104 -15.38 9.53 7.84
CA ILE A 104 -15.48 10.64 8.82
C ILE A 104 -14.09 11.16 9.21
N MET A 105 -13.10 10.29 9.36
CA MET A 105 -11.71 10.69 9.65
C MET A 105 -11.03 11.34 8.43
N GLN A 106 -11.30 10.84 7.23
CA GLN A 106 -10.68 11.29 5.99
C GLN A 106 -11.12 12.70 5.58
N LEU A 107 -12.37 13.10 5.87
CA LEU A 107 -12.91 14.43 5.54
C LEU A 107 -12.06 15.58 6.12
N PRO A 108 -11.87 15.71 7.44
CA PRO A 108 -11.04 16.77 8.01
C PRO A 108 -9.56 16.63 7.62
N GLN A 109 -9.05 15.40 7.53
CA GLN A 109 -7.66 15.14 7.15
C GLN A 109 -7.34 15.64 5.73
N GLY A 110 -8.19 15.30 4.75
CA GLY A 110 -8.01 15.73 3.36
C GLY A 110 -8.11 17.25 3.19
N LEU A 111 -9.03 17.90 3.90
CA LEU A 111 -9.17 19.36 3.91
C LEU A 111 -7.91 20.05 4.46
N ALA A 112 -7.38 19.55 5.58
CA ALA A 112 -6.17 20.09 6.19
C ALA A 112 -4.94 19.95 5.28
N TYR A 113 -4.82 18.82 4.59
CA TYR A 113 -3.69 18.54 3.69
C TYR A 113 -3.72 19.36 2.40
N ALA A 114 -4.90 19.62 1.83
CA ALA A 114 -5.03 20.54 0.69
C ALA A 114 -4.57 21.97 1.05
N LEU A 115 -4.94 22.43 2.25
CA LEU A 115 -4.50 23.73 2.76
C LEU A 115 -2.99 23.80 2.97
N LEU A 116 -2.36 22.72 3.42
CA LEU A 116 -0.89 22.63 3.53
C LEU A 116 -0.19 22.69 2.17
N ALA A 117 -0.83 22.17 1.11
CA ALA A 117 -0.32 22.23 -0.25
C ALA A 117 -0.59 23.60 -0.93
N GLY A 118 -1.23 24.56 -0.25
CA GLY A 118 -1.58 25.87 -0.82
C GLY A 118 -2.73 25.82 -1.85
N LEU A 119 -3.51 24.74 -1.85
CA LEU A 119 -4.63 24.51 -2.76
C LEU A 119 -5.99 24.75 -2.07
N PRO A 120 -7.04 25.11 -2.84
CA PRO A 120 -8.40 25.16 -2.31
C PRO A 120 -8.82 23.83 -1.64
N PRO A 121 -9.49 23.85 -0.48
CA PRO A 121 -9.80 22.63 0.29
C PRO A 121 -10.59 21.56 -0.48
N MET A 122 -11.42 21.98 -1.44
CA MET A 122 -12.22 21.07 -2.28
C MET A 122 -11.36 20.02 -3.00
N PHE A 123 -10.12 20.37 -3.37
CA PHE A 123 -9.20 19.44 -4.03
C PHE A 123 -8.69 18.33 -3.11
N GLY A 124 -8.66 18.56 -1.80
CA GLY A 124 -8.36 17.53 -0.79
C GLY A 124 -9.43 16.45 -0.73
N LEU A 125 -10.69 16.84 -0.94
CA LEU A 125 -11.81 15.90 -1.00
C LEU A 125 -11.78 15.08 -2.29
N TYR A 126 -11.50 15.72 -3.44
CA TYR A 126 -11.36 15.00 -4.71
C TYR A 126 -10.22 13.98 -4.68
N SER A 127 -9.06 14.36 -4.16
CA SER A 127 -7.91 13.45 -4.01
C SER A 127 -8.11 12.35 -2.96
N SER A 128 -9.07 12.48 -2.05
CA SER A 128 -9.42 11.40 -1.11
C SER A 128 -10.46 10.43 -1.69
N PHE A 129 -11.39 10.91 -2.52
CA PHE A 129 -12.50 10.10 -3.03
C PHE A 129 -12.14 9.28 -4.28
N TYR A 130 -11.57 9.92 -5.30
CA TYR A 130 -11.34 9.26 -6.59
C TYR A 130 -10.31 8.11 -6.51
N PRO A 131 -9.16 8.23 -5.81
CA PRO A 131 -8.19 7.15 -5.72
C PRO A 131 -8.74 5.91 -5.01
N VAL A 132 -9.54 6.08 -3.95
CA VAL A 132 -10.22 4.97 -3.25
C VAL A 132 -11.17 4.25 -4.20
N PHE A 133 -11.96 5.00 -4.97
CA PHE A 133 -12.90 4.41 -5.94
C PHE A 133 -12.18 3.64 -7.05
N ILE A 134 -11.09 4.20 -7.59
CA ILE A 134 -10.26 3.53 -8.60
C ILE A 134 -9.58 2.29 -8.00
N TYR A 135 -9.07 2.38 -6.76
CA TYR A 135 -8.46 1.26 -6.05
C TYR A 135 -9.48 0.16 -5.75
N PHE A 136 -10.75 0.48 -5.48
CA PHE A 136 -11.79 -0.53 -5.32
C PHE A 136 -12.00 -1.39 -6.58
N LEU A 137 -11.87 -0.81 -7.77
CA LEU A 137 -12.06 -1.52 -9.04
C LEU A 137 -10.84 -2.38 -9.43
N PHE A 138 -9.63 -1.83 -9.28
CA PHE A 138 -8.39 -2.46 -9.77
C PHE A 138 -7.51 -3.07 -8.65
N GLY A 139 -7.86 -2.84 -7.39
CA GLY A 139 -7.06 -3.22 -6.23
C GLY A 139 -7.16 -4.70 -5.92
N THR A 140 -6.01 -5.31 -5.65
CA THR A 140 -5.87 -6.73 -5.30
C THR A 140 -6.06 -7.00 -3.81
N SER A 141 -5.89 -6.00 -2.94
CA SER A 141 -5.98 -6.14 -1.48
C SER A 141 -7.24 -5.49 -0.93
N ARG A 142 -8.04 -6.27 -0.18
CA ARG A 142 -9.34 -5.85 0.36
C ARG A 142 -9.24 -4.86 1.54
N HIS A 143 -8.17 -4.91 2.33
CA HIS A 143 -8.04 -4.15 3.58
C HIS A 143 -7.25 -2.84 3.44
N ILE A 144 -6.69 -2.55 2.26
CA ILE A 144 -5.89 -1.34 2.05
C ILE A 144 -6.82 -0.21 1.61
N SER A 145 -6.75 0.90 2.33
CA SER A 145 -7.39 2.16 1.94
C SER A 145 -6.32 3.17 1.60
N VAL A 146 -6.35 3.67 0.36
CA VAL A 146 -5.42 4.70 -0.12
C VAL A 146 -6.07 6.06 0.07
N GLY A 147 -5.38 7.02 0.68
CA GLY A 147 -5.93 8.36 0.93
C GLY A 147 -4.87 9.45 0.81
N THR A 148 -5.23 10.67 1.21
CA THR A 148 -4.29 11.80 1.21
C THR A 148 -3.21 11.63 2.27
N PHE A 149 -1.96 11.89 1.89
CA PHE A 149 -0.79 11.76 2.77
C PHE A 149 -0.12 13.12 3.01
N ALA A 150 0.28 13.38 4.27
CA ALA A 150 0.85 14.66 4.67
C ALA A 150 2.13 15.00 3.89
N VAL A 151 3.03 14.02 3.74
CA VAL A 151 4.32 14.21 3.06
C VAL A 151 4.12 14.59 1.60
N MET A 152 3.23 13.89 0.89
CA MET A 152 2.89 14.20 -0.50
C MET A 152 2.32 15.62 -0.64
N SER A 153 1.52 16.06 0.33
CA SER A 153 0.89 17.39 0.29
C SER A 153 1.92 18.52 0.46
N VAL A 154 2.91 18.31 1.33
CA VAL A 154 4.03 19.26 1.50
C VAL A 154 4.89 19.30 0.23
N MET A 155 5.22 18.16 -0.37
CA MET A 155 6.00 18.09 -1.62
C MET A 155 5.29 18.77 -2.79
N VAL A 156 3.97 18.57 -2.93
CA VAL A 156 3.19 19.28 -3.95
C VAL A 156 3.15 20.78 -3.66
N GLY A 157 3.02 21.16 -2.38
CA GLY A 157 3.07 22.55 -1.94
C GLY A 157 4.40 23.24 -2.29
N SER A 158 5.54 22.60 -2.02
CA SER A 158 6.86 23.17 -2.30
C SER A 158 7.12 23.36 -3.80
N VAL A 159 6.70 22.40 -4.64
CA VAL A 159 6.75 22.54 -6.10
C VAL A 159 5.83 23.65 -6.60
N THR A 160 4.62 23.72 -6.07
CA THR A 160 3.63 24.74 -6.48
C THR A 160 4.08 26.14 -6.09
N GLU A 161 4.64 26.31 -4.88
CA GLU A 161 5.20 27.58 -4.42
C GLU A 161 6.42 28.00 -5.25
N SER A 162 7.32 27.06 -5.55
CA SER A 162 8.52 27.34 -6.35
C SER A 162 8.19 27.80 -7.77
N LEU A 163 7.18 27.20 -8.40
CA LEU A 163 6.74 27.56 -9.76
C LEU A 163 5.88 28.83 -9.79
N THR A 164 5.09 29.08 -8.74
CA THR A 164 4.26 30.29 -8.65
C THR A 164 5.09 31.53 -8.24
N ALA A 165 6.22 31.34 -7.57
CA ALA A 165 7.18 32.41 -7.28
C ALA A 165 7.82 32.98 -8.56
N ASP A 166 7.90 32.19 -9.63
CA ASP A 166 8.40 32.64 -10.92
C ASP A 166 7.31 33.48 -11.64
N LYS A 167 7.45 34.81 -11.54
CA LYS A 167 6.49 35.77 -12.10
C LYS A 167 6.33 35.64 -13.62
N ALA A 168 7.34 35.15 -14.33
CA ALA A 168 7.27 34.94 -15.78
C ALA A 168 6.26 33.84 -16.14
N PHE A 169 6.18 32.79 -15.32
CA PHE A 169 5.23 31.70 -15.50
C PHE A 169 3.78 32.14 -15.24
N VAL A 170 3.57 32.91 -14.16
CA VAL A 170 2.24 33.44 -13.81
C VAL A 170 1.74 34.45 -14.84
N GLN A 171 2.62 35.32 -15.35
CA GLN A 171 2.27 36.25 -16.44
C GLN A 171 1.92 35.52 -17.74
N GLY A 172 2.61 34.42 -18.07
CA GLY A 172 2.31 33.62 -19.26
C GLY A 172 0.92 32.96 -19.23
N LEU A 173 0.38 32.68 -18.04
CA LEU A 173 -0.93 32.06 -17.86
C LEU A 173 -2.09 33.07 -17.82
N ASN A 174 -1.80 34.37 -17.67
CA ASN A 174 -2.80 35.45 -17.56
C ASN A 174 -3.94 35.12 -16.56
N ALA A 175 -3.60 34.41 -15.50
CA ALA A 175 -4.52 33.84 -14.52
C ALA A 175 -4.25 34.40 -13.13
N THR A 176 -5.19 34.23 -12.21
CA THR A 176 -4.97 34.57 -10.81
C THR A 176 -3.91 33.65 -10.19
N ALA A 177 -3.26 34.08 -9.10
CA ALA A 177 -2.27 33.27 -8.41
C ALA A 177 -2.83 31.91 -7.96
N ASP A 178 -4.12 31.86 -7.58
CA ASP A 178 -4.77 30.62 -7.16
C ASP A 178 -5.10 29.69 -8.33
N ASP A 179 -5.51 30.24 -9.49
CA ASP A 179 -5.72 29.43 -10.70
C ASP A 179 -4.41 28.83 -11.22
N ALA A 180 -3.31 29.59 -11.17
CA ALA A 180 -1.99 29.12 -11.55
C ALA A 180 -1.54 27.93 -10.68
N ARG A 181 -1.76 28.01 -9.36
CA ARG A 181 -1.45 26.91 -8.42
C ARG A 181 -2.24 25.64 -8.74
N VAL A 182 -3.53 25.78 -9.03
CA VAL A 182 -4.41 24.66 -9.41
C VAL A 182 -3.95 24.03 -10.72
N GLN A 183 -3.58 24.84 -11.72
CA GLN A 183 -3.08 24.33 -12.99
C GLN A 183 -1.76 23.56 -12.85
N VAL A 184 -0.83 24.07 -12.04
CA VAL A 184 0.42 23.36 -11.71
C VAL A 184 0.14 22.03 -11.00
N ALA A 185 -0.79 22.00 -10.06
CA ALA A 185 -1.14 20.77 -9.35
C ALA A 185 -1.73 19.70 -10.28
N TYR A 186 -2.56 20.09 -11.27
CA TYR A 186 -3.09 19.14 -12.26
C TYR A 186 -2.03 18.59 -13.19
N THR A 187 -1.16 19.45 -13.73
CA THR A 187 -0.08 19.01 -14.64
C THR A 187 0.92 18.11 -13.91
N LEU A 188 1.26 18.45 -12.66
CA LEU A 188 2.09 17.61 -11.81
C LEU A 188 1.45 16.25 -11.54
N SER A 189 0.17 16.23 -11.16
CA SER A 189 -0.56 14.98 -10.91
C SER A 189 -0.66 14.10 -12.15
N PHE A 190 -0.93 14.70 -13.31
CA PHE A 190 -0.98 14.00 -14.59
C PHE A 190 0.38 13.41 -14.97
N LEU A 191 1.46 14.18 -14.80
CA LEU A 191 2.82 13.73 -15.09
C LEU A 191 3.25 12.59 -14.17
N VAL A 192 2.98 12.69 -12.86
CA VAL A 192 3.24 11.62 -11.89
C VAL A 192 2.45 10.36 -12.25
N GLY A 193 1.19 10.49 -12.65
CA GLY A 193 0.38 9.37 -13.12
C GLY A 193 0.97 8.70 -14.37
N LEU A 194 1.43 9.50 -15.34
CA LEU A 194 2.09 8.98 -16.54
C LEU A 194 3.39 8.23 -16.20
N PHE A 195 4.21 8.78 -15.31
CA PHE A 195 5.41 8.09 -14.81
C PHE A 195 5.06 6.81 -14.08
N GLN A 196 4.01 6.80 -13.26
CA GLN A 196 3.58 5.61 -12.53
C GLN A 196 3.08 4.51 -13.48
N VAL A 197 2.35 4.86 -14.54
CA VAL A 197 1.96 3.93 -15.61
C VAL A 197 3.18 3.42 -16.36
N GLY A 198 4.13 4.30 -16.72
CA GLY A 198 5.37 3.92 -17.39
C GLY A 198 6.21 2.94 -16.57
N LEU A 199 6.42 3.23 -15.28
CA LEU A 199 7.11 2.34 -14.33
C LEU A 199 6.34 1.03 -14.14
N GLY A 200 5.01 1.08 -14.15
CA GLY A 200 4.14 -0.10 -14.12
C GLY A 200 4.34 -1.00 -15.34
N LEU A 201 4.41 -0.43 -16.56
CA LEU A 201 4.66 -1.17 -17.81
C LEU A 201 6.04 -1.82 -17.85
N VAL A 202 7.05 -1.14 -17.29
CA VAL A 202 8.42 -1.69 -17.15
C VAL A 202 8.50 -2.73 -16.01
N HIS A 203 7.38 -3.00 -15.31
CA HIS A 203 7.33 -3.88 -14.15
C HIS A 203 8.35 -3.48 -13.06
N PHE A 204 8.57 -2.18 -12.88
CA PHE A 204 9.48 -1.64 -11.86
C PHE A 204 9.04 -1.97 -10.42
N GLY A 205 7.84 -2.53 -10.24
CA GLY A 205 7.39 -3.11 -8.97
C GLY A 205 8.35 -4.17 -8.41
N PHE A 206 9.16 -4.84 -9.27
CA PHE A 206 10.25 -5.71 -8.82
C PHE A 206 11.19 -4.97 -7.87
N VAL A 207 11.67 -3.78 -8.23
CA VAL A 207 12.63 -3.01 -7.42
C VAL A 207 12.07 -2.66 -6.04
N VAL A 208 10.76 -2.35 -5.95
CA VAL A 208 10.10 -2.06 -4.68
C VAL A 208 10.07 -3.30 -3.75
N THR A 209 9.98 -4.51 -4.31
CA THR A 209 10.06 -5.74 -3.51
C THR A 209 11.47 -6.03 -2.95
N TYR A 210 12.52 -5.44 -3.53
CA TYR A 210 13.89 -5.52 -3.01
C TYR A 210 14.26 -4.39 -2.06
N LEU A 211 13.33 -3.48 -1.76
CA LEU A 211 13.57 -2.42 -0.80
C LEU A 211 13.72 -3.06 0.59
N SER A 212 14.82 -2.72 1.28
CA SER A 212 15.13 -3.35 2.55
C SER A 212 14.09 -2.98 3.62
N GLU A 213 13.68 -3.95 4.45
CA GLU A 213 12.75 -3.69 5.56
C GLU A 213 13.17 -2.49 6.45
N PRO A 214 14.46 -2.29 6.77
CA PRO A 214 14.90 -1.12 7.53
C PRO A 214 14.61 0.21 6.85
N LEU A 215 14.68 0.27 5.51
CA LEU A 215 14.40 1.50 4.75
C LEU A 215 12.92 1.85 4.82
N VAL A 216 12.03 0.86 4.63
CA VAL A 216 10.59 1.09 4.74
C VAL A 216 10.23 1.54 6.16
N ARG A 217 10.79 0.89 7.19
CA ARG A 217 10.56 1.25 8.60
C ARG A 217 11.08 2.66 8.93
N SER A 218 12.26 3.03 8.44
CA SER A 218 12.81 4.38 8.67
C SER A 218 11.98 5.45 7.97
N TYR A 219 11.54 5.21 6.73
CA TYR A 219 10.65 6.10 6.00
C TYR A 219 9.32 6.31 6.75
N THR A 220 8.70 5.24 7.25
CA THR A 220 7.46 5.36 8.03
C THR A 220 7.66 6.11 9.35
N THR A 221 8.83 5.96 9.98
CA THR A 221 9.19 6.68 11.21
C THR A 221 9.44 8.17 10.92
N ALA A 222 10.11 8.49 9.81
CA ALA A 222 10.29 9.87 9.38
C ALA A 222 8.93 10.52 9.05
N ALA A 223 8.05 9.81 8.35
CA ALA A 223 6.72 10.29 8.04
C ALA A 223 5.87 10.54 9.29
N SER A 224 5.94 9.68 10.32
CA SER A 224 5.20 9.88 11.57
C SER A 224 5.72 11.11 12.33
N VAL A 225 7.03 11.31 12.37
CA VAL A 225 7.64 12.53 12.94
C VAL A 225 7.20 13.77 12.15
N GLN A 226 7.17 13.72 10.82
CA GLN A 226 6.71 14.83 10.00
C GLN A 226 5.23 15.18 10.25
N VAL A 227 4.37 14.17 10.42
CA VAL A 227 2.97 14.38 10.82
C VAL A 227 2.90 15.02 12.21
N LEU A 228 3.68 14.55 13.18
CA LEU A 228 3.73 15.13 14.53
C LEU A 228 4.13 16.62 14.49
N VAL A 229 5.16 16.96 13.72
CA VAL A 229 5.60 18.35 13.54
C VAL A 229 4.51 19.21 12.89
N SER A 230 3.81 18.66 11.88
CA SER A 230 2.71 19.35 11.21
C SER A 230 1.56 19.65 12.17
N GLN A 231 1.22 18.70 13.05
CA GLN A 231 0.18 18.89 14.07
C GLN A 231 0.63 19.81 15.22
N LEU A 232 1.91 19.80 15.60
CA LEU A 232 2.45 20.70 16.63
C LEU A 232 2.29 22.17 16.22
N LYS A 233 2.53 22.49 14.93
CA LYS A 233 2.31 23.83 14.38
C LYS A 233 0.85 24.28 14.54
N GLN A 234 -0.10 23.38 14.26
CA GLN A 234 -1.53 23.64 14.37
C GLN A 234 -1.96 23.82 15.84
N CYS A 235 -1.50 22.93 16.72
CA CYS A 235 -1.74 22.98 18.16
C CYS A 235 -1.23 24.30 18.76
N TRP A 236 0.02 24.67 18.44
CA TRP A 236 0.61 25.94 18.88
C TRP A 236 -0.16 27.17 18.40
N ARG A 237 -0.75 27.11 17.19
CA ARG A 237 -1.57 28.20 16.64
C ARG A 237 -2.94 28.33 17.32
N SER A 238 -3.47 27.23 17.86
CA SER A 238 -4.77 27.17 18.54
C SER A 238 -4.72 27.65 20.01
N VAL A 239 -3.54 27.70 20.64
CA VAL A 239 -3.40 28.17 22.03
C VAL A 239 -3.79 29.66 22.14
N PRO A 240 -4.78 30.02 22.99
CA PRO A 240 -5.20 31.39 23.18
C PRO A 240 -4.08 32.24 23.78
N SER A 241 -4.03 33.51 23.37
CA SER A 241 -3.01 34.50 23.76
C SER A 241 -2.76 34.62 25.26
N SER A 242 -3.74 34.25 26.09
CA SER A 242 -3.72 34.36 27.55
C SER A 242 -2.88 33.28 28.26
N LEU A 243 -2.56 32.16 27.60
CA LEU A 243 -1.72 31.09 28.17
C LEU A 243 -0.30 31.04 27.58
N ARG A 244 0.11 32.05 26.78
CA ARG A 244 1.50 32.17 26.30
C ARG A 244 2.45 32.61 27.44
N LEU A 245 2.64 31.73 28.43
CA LEU A 245 3.54 31.92 29.58
C LEU A 245 5.04 31.76 29.25
N CYS A 246 5.40 31.58 27.98
CA CYS A 246 6.78 31.73 27.52
C CYS A 246 6.83 32.69 26.33
N PRO A 247 7.31 33.93 26.48
CA PRO A 247 7.87 34.66 25.36
C PRO A 247 9.24 34.03 25.09
N ALA A 248 9.30 32.94 24.34
CA ALA A 248 10.56 32.47 23.78
C ALA A 248 10.78 33.24 22.47
N PRO A 249 11.62 34.29 22.42
CA PRO A 249 12.00 34.97 21.17
C PRO A 249 12.68 34.02 20.17
N TRP A 250 13.07 32.82 20.62
CA TRP A 250 13.59 31.73 19.81
C TRP A 250 12.52 30.97 18.99
N SER A 251 11.27 30.87 19.44
CA SER A 251 10.27 30.09 18.69
C SER A 251 9.81 30.80 17.42
N ARG A 252 9.60 32.13 17.49
CA ARG A 252 9.27 32.92 16.29
C ARG A 252 10.38 32.89 15.24
N ARG A 253 11.65 32.84 15.67
CA ARG A 253 12.81 32.75 14.78
C ARG A 253 12.98 31.36 14.17
N LEU A 254 12.78 30.29 14.95
CA LEU A 254 12.75 28.91 14.45
C LEU A 254 11.62 28.66 13.43
N TRP A 255 10.43 29.23 13.62
CA TRP A 255 9.32 29.07 12.68
C TRP A 255 9.41 30.00 11.45
N GLN A 256 10.21 31.07 11.49
CA GLN A 256 10.48 31.97 10.34
C GLN A 256 11.73 31.58 9.55
N GLU A 257 12.76 31.03 10.20
CA GLU A 257 14.02 30.62 9.56
C GLU A 257 14.06 29.13 9.19
N TRP A 258 13.03 28.34 9.50
CA TRP A 258 12.93 26.99 8.96
C TRP A 258 12.71 27.06 7.44
N PRO A 259 13.67 26.60 6.62
CA PRO A 259 13.56 26.68 5.18
C PRO A 259 12.46 25.73 4.73
N TRP A 260 11.40 26.25 4.11
CA TRP A 260 10.30 25.48 3.52
C TRP A 260 10.71 24.75 2.23
N TYR A 261 11.98 24.38 2.09
CA TYR A 261 12.54 23.70 0.91
C TYR A 261 12.85 22.24 1.23
N TRP A 262 11.81 21.45 1.51
CA TRP A 262 11.81 19.99 1.40
C TRP A 262 10.44 19.52 0.93
#